data_AF-A0A8X6KCA9-F1
#
_entry.id   AF-A0A8X6KCA9-F1
#
_cell.length_a   1.000
_cell.length_b   1.000
_cell.length_c   1.000
_cell.angle_alpha   90.00
_cell.angle_beta   90.00
_cell.angle_gamma   90.00
#
_symmetry.space_group_name_H-M   'P 1'
#
loop_
_entity.id
_entity.type
_entity.pdbx_description
1 polymer ?
#
loop_
_entity_poly.entity_id
_entity_poly.type
_entity_poly.pdbx_seq_one_letter_code
_entity_poly.pdbx_strand_id
1 'polypeptide(L)'
;MDRDGFSVNKCFTFTWSIENFSYSWQKNGECILSPVFIVDTMGKTKWRLKLYPKGYRKKTKSFISIYLARESASKELSYHFIKFDLSFLAADGSVLVSEDITKNMFGVEKCWGTDGFVKHDEVLKIRKKDFLPENILTARCRMWHYKATNWGHCFARTRTAVERRSFMWNIKQFSHFQESICEIPQLQQINPL
;
A
#
# COMPACT_ATOMS: atom_id res chain seq x y z
N MET A 1 25.70 -15.34 -7.63
CA MET A 1 25.26 -14.03 -8.18
C MET A 1 24.64 -14.28 -9.55
N ASP A 2 23.73 -13.42 -10.02
CA ASP A 2 23.24 -13.51 -11.40
C ASP A 2 24.27 -12.97 -12.41
N ARG A 3 23.95 -13.01 -13.71
CA ARG A 3 24.83 -12.52 -14.78
C ARG A 3 25.20 -11.03 -14.65
N ASP A 4 24.45 -10.26 -13.86
CA ASP A 4 24.69 -8.85 -13.59
C ASP A 4 25.42 -8.61 -12.25
N GLY A 5 25.84 -9.65 -11.54
CA GLY A 5 26.53 -9.55 -10.25
C GLY A 5 25.61 -9.31 -9.04
N PHE A 6 24.29 -9.46 -9.17
CA PHE A 6 23.37 -9.32 -8.04
C PHE A 6 23.25 -10.63 -7.25
N SER A 7 23.10 -10.53 -5.93
CA SER A 7 22.76 -11.68 -5.09
C SER A 7 21.32 -12.11 -5.36
N VAL A 8 21.09 -13.34 -5.81
CA VAL A 8 19.74 -13.83 -6.15
C VAL A 8 18.85 -13.95 -4.91
N ASN A 9 19.43 -14.32 -3.76
CA ASN A 9 18.69 -14.68 -2.55
C ASN A 9 18.75 -13.65 -1.42
N LYS A 10 19.38 -12.49 -1.65
CA LYS A 10 19.49 -11.46 -0.61
C LYS A 10 19.13 -10.09 -1.18
N CYS A 11 18.12 -9.47 -0.58
CA CYS A 11 17.55 -8.19 -0.99
C CYS A 11 17.15 -7.37 0.23
N PHE A 12 17.15 -6.05 0.09
CA PHE A 12 16.54 -5.19 1.08
C PHE A 12 15.04 -5.20 0.86
N THR A 13 14.26 -5.39 1.92
CA THR A 13 12.80 -5.44 1.80
C THR A 13 12.16 -4.30 2.60
N PHE A 14 11.30 -3.54 1.96
CA PHE A 14 10.43 -2.56 2.59
C PHE A 14 8.97 -3.02 2.47
N THR A 15 8.29 -3.17 3.61
CA THR A 15 6.85 -3.45 3.66
C THR A 15 6.11 -2.24 4.19
N TRP A 16 5.06 -1.82 3.49
CA TRP A 16 4.28 -0.63 3.79
C TRP A 16 2.78 -0.96 3.86
N SER A 17 2.20 -0.81 5.05
CA SER A 17 0.76 -0.97 5.28
C SER A 17 0.04 0.38 5.23
N ILE A 18 -1.04 0.44 4.46
CA ILE A 18 -1.87 1.63 4.30
C ILE A 18 -3.25 1.31 4.87
N GLU A 19 -3.53 1.81 6.07
CA GLU A 19 -4.82 1.63 6.71
C GLU A 19 -5.89 2.50 6.06
N ASN A 20 -7.15 2.08 6.19
CA ASN A 20 -8.31 2.82 5.70
C ASN A 20 -8.25 3.06 4.17
N PHE A 21 -7.66 2.12 3.43
CA PHE A 21 -7.34 2.31 2.01
C PHE A 21 -8.59 2.57 1.14
N SER A 22 -9.70 1.88 1.43
CA SER A 22 -10.96 2.08 0.71
C SER A 22 -11.53 3.49 0.83
N TYR A 23 -11.08 4.28 1.81
CA TYR A 23 -11.50 5.66 2.04
C TYR A 23 -10.56 6.68 1.38
N SER A 24 -9.59 6.25 0.57
CA SER A 24 -8.67 7.16 -0.12
C SER A 24 -9.40 8.19 -1.01
N TRP A 25 -9.22 9.47 -0.68
CA TRP A 25 -9.79 10.62 -1.39
C TRP A 25 -8.91 11.17 -2.49
N GLN A 26 -7.70 10.64 -2.65
CA GLN A 26 -6.79 11.03 -3.71
C GLN A 26 -7.51 10.99 -5.06
N LYS A 27 -7.30 12.03 -5.88
CA LYS A 27 -7.77 12.09 -7.27
C LYS A 27 -6.77 11.38 -8.18
N ASN A 28 -7.12 11.17 -9.45
CA ASN A 28 -6.17 10.67 -10.46
C ASN A 28 -4.95 11.61 -10.50
N GLY A 29 -3.74 11.04 -10.48
CA GLY A 29 -2.48 11.78 -10.42
C GLY A 29 -2.05 12.21 -9.01
N GLU A 30 -2.88 12.06 -7.98
CA GLU A 30 -2.49 12.28 -6.59
C GLU A 30 -2.05 10.95 -5.94
N CYS A 31 -1.02 10.99 -5.11
CA CYS A 31 -0.49 9.80 -4.43
C CYS A 31 -0.53 9.90 -2.92
N ILE A 32 -0.56 8.72 -2.30
CA ILE A 32 -0.18 8.50 -0.91
C ILE A 32 1.33 8.22 -0.93
N LEU A 33 2.06 8.87 -0.04
CA LEU A 33 3.50 8.68 0.12
C LEU A 33 3.74 7.77 1.32
N SER A 34 4.64 6.80 1.16
CA SER A 34 5.17 6.07 2.31
C SER A 34 6.06 7.00 3.17
N PRO A 35 6.29 6.66 4.44
CA PRO A 35 7.45 7.16 5.15
C PRO A 35 8.73 6.90 4.36
N VAL A 36 9.72 7.78 4.53
CA VAL A 36 11.03 7.62 3.90
C VAL A 36 11.77 6.50 4.61
N PHE A 37 12.40 5.62 3.83
CA PHE A 37 13.29 4.58 4.34
C PHE A 37 14.71 4.78 3.80
N ILE A 38 15.68 4.34 4.59
CA ILE A 38 17.11 4.49 4.29
C ILE A 38 17.69 3.11 4.03
N VAL A 39 18.44 2.98 2.94
CA VAL A 39 19.16 1.74 2.62
C VAL A 39 20.65 1.98 2.82
N ASP A 40 21.14 1.62 4.00
CA ASP A 40 22.53 1.89 4.41
C ASP A 40 23.56 1.25 3.45
N THR A 41 23.26 0.04 2.99
CA THR A 41 24.13 -0.72 2.06
C THR A 41 24.13 -0.20 0.63
N MET A 42 23.31 0.81 0.34
CA MET A 42 23.29 1.56 -0.91
C MET A 42 23.68 3.02 -0.62
N GLY A 43 24.76 3.25 0.12
CA GLY A 43 25.29 4.59 0.38
C GLY A 43 24.38 5.46 1.25
N LYS A 44 23.58 4.86 2.13
CA LYS A 44 22.56 5.56 2.94
C LYS A 44 21.59 6.37 2.07
N THR A 45 21.26 5.85 0.90
CA THR A 45 20.28 6.47 0.01
C THR A 45 18.89 6.42 0.63
N LYS A 46 18.12 7.49 0.39
CA LYS A 46 16.78 7.69 0.92
C LYS A 46 15.76 7.41 -0.17
N TRP A 47 14.73 6.67 0.17
CA TRP A 47 13.73 6.16 -0.76
C TRP A 47 12.33 6.29 -0.18
N ARG A 48 11.33 6.31 -1.06
CA ARG A 48 9.93 6.17 -0.68
C ARG A 48 9.12 5.49 -1.78
N LEU A 49 7.98 4.93 -1.39
CA LEU A 49 6.96 4.49 -2.33
C LEU A 49 5.93 5.60 -2.57
N LYS A 50 5.51 5.73 -3.82
CA LYS A 50 4.39 6.57 -4.26
C LYS A 50 3.28 5.65 -4.77
N LEU A 51 2.13 5.64 -4.10
CA LEU A 51 0.98 4.86 -4.52
C LEU A 51 -0.14 5.79 -4.96
N TYR A 52 -0.67 5.57 -6.15
CA TYR A 52 -1.76 6.35 -6.75
C TYR A 52 -3.03 5.50 -6.76
N PRO A 53 -3.95 5.68 -5.80
CA PRO A 53 -5.13 4.81 -5.67
C PRO A 53 -6.07 4.87 -6.88
N LYS A 54 -6.08 6.01 -7.60
CA LYS A 54 -6.91 6.25 -8.78
C LYS A 54 -6.07 6.45 -10.05
N GLY A 55 -4.89 5.83 -10.09
CA GLY A 55 -3.97 5.85 -11.23
C GLY A 55 -3.10 7.11 -11.28
N TYR A 56 -1.89 6.98 -11.85
CA TYR A 56 -0.97 8.10 -12.04
C TYR A 56 -1.37 9.00 -13.24
N ARG A 57 -1.89 8.40 -14.31
CA ARG A 57 -2.24 9.11 -15.56
C ARG A 57 -3.71 8.92 -15.89
N LYS A 58 -4.26 9.79 -16.74
CA LYS A 58 -5.66 9.70 -17.21
C LYS A 58 -6.00 8.34 -17.82
N LYS A 59 -5.06 7.79 -18.61
CA LYS A 59 -5.22 6.47 -19.27
C LYS A 59 -5.28 5.30 -18.29
N THR A 60 -4.78 5.46 -17.07
CA THR A 60 -4.74 4.41 -16.04
C THR A 60 -5.65 4.70 -14.85
N LYS A 61 -6.68 5.55 -15.03
CA LYS A 61 -7.64 5.93 -13.98
C LYS A 61 -8.38 4.76 -13.30
N SER A 62 -8.50 3.62 -14.00
CA SER A 62 -9.16 2.40 -13.50
C SER A 62 -8.20 1.45 -12.78
N PHE A 63 -6.94 1.86 -12.60
CA PHE A 63 -5.88 1.07 -11.98
C PHE A 63 -5.31 1.79 -10.78
N ILE A 64 -4.74 1.03 -9.87
CA ILE A 64 -3.80 1.52 -8.86
C ILE A 64 -2.41 1.52 -9.50
N SER A 65 -1.65 2.60 -9.32
CA SER A 65 -0.26 2.69 -9.75
C SER A 65 0.67 2.73 -8.54
N ILE A 66 1.89 2.21 -8.67
CA ILE A 66 2.89 2.24 -7.61
C ILE A 66 4.29 2.44 -8.17
N TYR A 67 5.08 3.28 -7.49
CA TYR A 67 6.43 3.64 -7.88
C TYR A 67 7.38 3.64 -6.69
N LEU A 68 8.61 3.22 -6.94
CA LEU A 68 9.76 3.48 -6.08
C LEU A 68 10.40 4.80 -6.51
N ALA A 69 10.68 5.69 -5.57
CA ALA A 69 11.32 6.98 -5.82
C ALA A 69 12.55 7.15 -4.93
N ARG A 70 13.61 7.74 -5.50
CA ARG A 70 14.80 8.17 -4.75
C ARG A 70 14.65 9.63 -4.35
N GLU A 71 14.96 9.96 -3.10
CA GLU A 71 14.83 11.31 -2.55
C GLU A 71 16.01 12.22 -2.89
N SER A 72 15.77 13.54 -2.99
CA SER A 72 16.80 14.57 -3.21
C SER A 72 17.83 14.66 -2.10
N ALA A 73 17.41 14.41 -0.86
CA ALA A 73 18.29 14.48 0.31
C ALA A 73 19.25 13.27 0.45
N SER A 74 19.46 12.48 -0.60
CA SER A 74 20.48 11.43 -0.61
C SER A 74 21.87 12.06 -0.79
N LYS A 75 22.78 11.81 0.15
CA LYS A 75 24.15 12.37 0.12
C LYS A 75 24.96 11.91 -1.09
N GLU A 76 24.65 10.73 -1.61
CA GLU A 76 25.28 10.20 -2.81
C GLU A 76 24.54 10.71 -4.06
N LEU A 77 25.26 11.37 -4.96
CA LEU A 77 24.72 11.96 -6.20
C LEU A 77 24.90 11.05 -7.43
N SER A 78 25.60 9.92 -7.27
CA SER A 78 25.85 8.97 -8.35
C SER A 78 24.56 8.25 -8.77
N TYR A 79 24.45 7.94 -10.06
CA TYR A 79 23.38 7.07 -10.58
C TYR A 79 23.57 5.65 -10.07
N HIS A 80 22.47 5.03 -9.60
CA HIS A 80 22.49 3.65 -9.15
C HIS A 80 21.63 2.79 -10.05
N PHE A 81 22.21 1.72 -10.58
CA PHE A 81 21.43 0.63 -11.17
C PHE A 81 20.89 -0.23 -10.03
N ILE A 82 19.60 -0.11 -9.77
CA ILE A 82 18.90 -0.89 -8.76
C ILE A 82 17.99 -1.88 -9.48
N LYS A 83 18.09 -3.15 -9.09
CA LYS A 83 17.05 -4.13 -9.40
C LYS A 83 15.98 -4.01 -8.32
N PHE A 84 14.71 -3.96 -8.68
CA PHE A 84 13.64 -3.94 -7.70
C PHE A 84 12.38 -4.65 -8.22
N ASP A 85 11.54 -5.07 -7.28
CA ASP A 85 10.18 -5.51 -7.52
C ASP A 85 9.21 -4.76 -6.61
N LEU A 86 7.96 -4.70 -7.04
CA LEU A 86 6.84 -4.17 -6.29
C LEU A 86 5.75 -5.24 -6.25
N SER A 87 5.15 -5.44 -5.08
CA SER A 87 4.10 -6.44 -4.85
C SER A 87 3.03 -5.92 -3.89
N PHE A 88 1.79 -6.40 -4.03
CA PHE A 88 0.79 -6.34 -2.97
C PHE A 88 0.66 -7.71 -2.30
N LEU A 89 0.49 -7.70 -0.99
CA LEU A 89 0.49 -8.89 -0.16
C LEU A 89 -0.87 -9.14 0.48
N ALA A 90 -1.21 -10.40 0.69
CA ALA A 90 -2.30 -10.84 1.54
C ALA A 90 -1.92 -10.76 3.03
N ALA A 91 -2.90 -11.01 3.91
CA ALA A 91 -2.70 -10.99 5.37
C ALA A 91 -1.62 -11.99 5.86
N ASP A 92 -1.49 -13.14 5.19
CA ASP A 92 -0.49 -14.16 5.49
C ASP A 92 0.90 -13.86 4.89
N GLY A 93 1.05 -12.74 4.18
CA GLY A 93 2.28 -12.34 3.51
C GLY A 93 2.49 -12.94 2.12
N SER A 94 1.57 -13.77 1.63
CA SER A 94 1.60 -14.27 0.25
C SER A 94 1.42 -13.15 -0.77
N VAL A 95 1.97 -13.33 -1.98
CA VAL A 95 1.92 -12.32 -3.04
C VAL A 95 0.60 -12.43 -3.80
N LEU A 96 -0.18 -11.36 -3.83
CA LEU A 96 -1.44 -11.27 -4.58
C LEU A 96 -1.21 -10.81 -6.02
N VAL A 97 -0.29 -9.88 -6.20
CA VAL A 97 0.15 -9.35 -7.49
C VAL A 97 1.58 -8.83 -7.33
N SER A 98 2.38 -9.04 -8.36
CA SER A 98 3.74 -8.52 -8.46
C SER A 98 4.07 -8.24 -9.92
N GLU A 99 5.00 -7.31 -10.13
CA GLU A 99 5.62 -7.11 -11.44
C GLU A 99 6.93 -7.90 -11.53
N ASP A 100 7.40 -8.08 -12.76
CA ASP A 100 8.74 -8.62 -13.00
C ASP A 100 9.81 -7.74 -12.36
N ILE A 101 10.91 -8.36 -11.95
CA ILE A 101 12.06 -7.65 -11.41
C ILE A 101 12.64 -6.78 -12.53
N THR A 102 12.70 -5.47 -12.31
CA THR A 102 13.25 -4.52 -13.29
C THR A 102 14.57 -3.95 -12.80
N LYS A 103 15.53 -3.78 -13.72
CA LYS A 103 16.81 -3.09 -13.47
C LYS A 103 16.71 -1.68 -14.03
N ASN A 104 16.70 -0.68 -13.15
CA ASN A 104 16.53 0.70 -13.56
C ASN A 104 17.63 1.59 -12.99
N MET A 105 17.98 2.63 -13.76
CA MET A 105 18.93 3.65 -13.33
C MET A 105 18.18 4.74 -12.55
N PHE A 106 18.47 4.84 -11.26
CA PHE A 106 17.91 5.87 -10.39
C PHE A 106 18.88 7.03 -10.25
N GLY A 107 18.56 8.13 -10.94
CA GLY A 107 19.06 9.46 -10.57
C GLY A 107 18.35 10.00 -9.32
N VAL A 108 18.84 11.12 -8.81
CA VAL A 108 18.19 11.87 -7.74
C VAL A 108 16.79 12.32 -8.20
N GLU A 109 15.78 12.20 -7.33
CA GLU A 109 14.35 12.51 -7.60
C GLU A 109 13.69 11.70 -8.74
N LYS A 110 14.39 10.70 -9.29
CA LYS A 110 13.82 9.80 -10.28
C LYS A 110 13.00 8.71 -9.60
N CYS A 111 11.96 8.26 -10.30
CA CYS A 111 11.11 7.16 -9.87
C CYS A 111 10.85 6.20 -11.03
N TRP A 112 10.67 4.93 -10.68
CA TRP A 112 10.34 3.83 -11.59
C TRP A 112 9.26 2.96 -10.95
N GLY A 113 8.40 2.39 -11.79
CA GLY A 113 7.21 1.65 -11.33
C GLY A 113 6.19 1.51 -12.45
N THR A 114 4.97 1.12 -12.08
CA THR A 114 3.95 0.71 -13.05
C THR A 114 2.71 1.59 -12.98
N ASP A 115 2.34 2.12 -14.15
CA ASP A 115 1.16 2.97 -14.38
C ASP A 115 -0.16 2.21 -14.12
N GLY A 116 -0.21 0.89 -14.37
CA GLY A 116 -1.41 0.06 -14.27
C GLY A 116 -1.20 -1.25 -13.53
N PHE A 117 -0.76 -1.17 -12.27
CA PHE A 117 -0.27 -2.31 -11.49
C PHE A 117 -1.36 -3.35 -11.18
N VAL A 118 -2.55 -2.87 -10.78
CA VAL A 118 -3.73 -3.72 -10.57
C VAL A 118 -5.00 -2.90 -10.76
N LYS A 119 -6.08 -3.51 -11.26
CA LYS A 119 -7.36 -2.82 -11.42
C LYS A 119 -7.94 -2.42 -10.06
N HIS A 120 -8.47 -1.21 -9.98
CA HIS A 120 -9.14 -0.71 -8.78
C HIS A 120 -10.28 -1.62 -8.33
N ASP A 121 -11.10 -2.09 -9.28
CA ASP A 121 -12.25 -2.95 -8.99
C ASP A 121 -11.83 -4.34 -8.49
N GLU A 122 -10.68 -4.84 -8.92
CA GLU A 122 -10.11 -6.08 -8.38
C GLU A 122 -9.85 -5.93 -6.87
N VAL A 123 -9.20 -4.83 -6.48
CA VAL A 123 -8.80 -4.57 -5.09
C VAL A 123 -9.96 -4.17 -4.20
N LEU A 124 -10.93 -3.39 -4.71
CA LEU A 124 -11.96 -2.77 -3.88
C LEU A 124 -13.32 -3.46 -3.94
N LYS A 125 -13.54 -4.35 -4.90
CA LYS A 125 -14.81 -5.06 -5.09
C LYS A 125 -14.63 -6.57 -5.15
N ILE A 126 -13.87 -7.07 -6.13
CA ILE A 126 -13.83 -8.49 -6.48
C ILE A 126 -13.08 -9.31 -5.41
N ARG A 127 -11.83 -8.92 -5.12
CA ARG A 127 -10.93 -9.59 -4.17
C ARG A 127 -10.65 -8.75 -2.94
N LYS A 128 -11.64 -7.97 -2.52
CA LYS A 128 -11.49 -7.00 -1.43
C LYS A 128 -10.97 -7.62 -0.13
N LYS A 129 -11.43 -8.82 0.23
CA LYS A 129 -11.00 -9.52 1.44
C LYS A 129 -9.53 -9.93 1.40
N ASP A 130 -9.03 -10.29 0.22
CA ASP A 130 -7.64 -10.70 0.02
C ASP A 130 -6.71 -9.48 0.09
N PHE A 131 -7.05 -8.43 -0.66
CA PHE A 131 -6.20 -7.25 -0.79
C PHE A 131 -6.27 -6.29 0.38
N LEU A 132 -7.43 -6.20 1.04
CA LEU A 132 -7.74 -5.21 2.09
C LEU A 132 -8.26 -5.89 3.37
N PRO A 133 -7.53 -6.86 3.96
CA PRO A 133 -7.86 -7.36 5.28
C PRO A 133 -7.89 -6.20 6.28
N GLU A 134 -8.97 -6.07 7.05
CA GLU A 134 -9.18 -4.93 7.96
C GLU A 134 -9.06 -3.55 7.30
N ASN A 135 -9.32 -3.48 5.99
CA ASN A 135 -9.16 -2.27 5.17
C ASN A 135 -7.70 -1.77 5.07
N ILE A 136 -6.73 -2.68 5.17
CA ILE A 136 -5.30 -2.38 5.08
C ILE A 136 -4.75 -2.91 3.77
N LEU A 137 -4.26 -2.02 2.90
CA LEU A 137 -3.48 -2.43 1.72
C LEU A 137 -2.00 -2.56 2.11
N THR A 138 -1.39 -3.72 1.86
CA THR A 138 0.03 -3.94 2.15
C THR A 138 0.84 -4.03 0.87
N ALA A 139 1.74 -3.07 0.66
CA ALA A 139 2.70 -3.05 -0.42
C ALA A 139 4.07 -3.52 0.06
N ARG A 140 4.80 -4.24 -0.79
CA ARG A 140 6.19 -4.64 -0.56
C ARG A 140 7.05 -4.23 -1.73
N CYS A 141 8.19 -3.62 -1.43
CA CYS A 141 9.27 -3.37 -2.36
C CYS A 141 10.49 -4.19 -1.93
N ARG A 142 11.05 -4.99 -2.83
CA ARG A 142 12.40 -5.54 -2.62
C ARG A 142 13.37 -4.89 -3.58
N MET A 143 14.58 -4.68 -3.08
CA MET A 143 15.63 -3.98 -3.77
C MET A 143 16.92 -4.78 -3.70
N TRP A 144 17.57 -4.94 -4.85
CA TRP A 144 18.87 -5.57 -4.98
C TRP A 144 19.86 -4.55 -5.53
N HIS A 145 21.07 -4.57 -4.97
CA HIS A 145 22.20 -3.78 -5.43
C HIS A 145 23.46 -4.63 -5.42
N TYR A 146 24.29 -4.53 -6.46
CA TYR A 146 25.47 -5.38 -6.62
C TYR A 146 26.53 -5.19 -5.52
N LYS A 147 26.60 -4.02 -4.89
CA LYS A 147 27.51 -3.73 -3.76
C LYS A 147 26.91 -4.01 -2.38
N ALA A 148 25.63 -4.37 -2.30
CA ALA A 148 24.99 -4.53 -0.99
C ALA A 148 25.47 -5.81 -0.31
N THR A 149 26.07 -5.65 0.86
CA THR A 149 26.66 -6.73 1.68
C THR A 149 25.75 -7.17 2.83
N ASN A 150 24.81 -6.31 3.23
CA ASN A 150 23.80 -6.57 4.25
C ASN A 150 22.39 -6.21 3.74
N TRP A 151 21.41 -6.98 4.18
CA TRP A 151 20.07 -7.01 3.63
C TRP A 151 19.09 -6.89 4.79
N GLY A 152 18.59 -5.67 4.98
CA GLY A 152 17.67 -5.35 6.04
C GLY A 152 16.22 -5.53 5.62
N HIS A 153 15.35 -5.56 6.63
CA HIS A 153 13.93 -5.43 6.45
C HIS A 153 13.43 -4.25 7.25
N CYS A 154 12.60 -3.40 6.65
CA CYS A 154 11.88 -2.37 7.38
C CYS A 154 10.39 -2.38 7.07
N PHE A 155 9.63 -1.94 8.07
CA PHE A 155 8.19 -1.87 8.03
C PHE A 155 7.77 -0.42 8.24
N ALA A 156 6.78 0.01 7.49
CA ALA A 156 6.14 1.30 7.66
C ALA A 156 4.63 1.15 7.63
N ARG A 157 3.98 2.13 8.24
CA ARG A 157 2.53 2.22 8.28
C ARG A 157 2.09 3.66 8.04
N THR A 158 1.08 3.83 7.21
CA THR A 158 0.39 5.10 7.01
C THR A 158 -1.09 4.87 7.26
N ARG A 159 -1.71 5.76 8.04
CA ARG A 159 -3.16 5.79 8.19
C ARG A 159 -3.70 6.90 7.33
N THR A 160 -4.53 6.59 6.33
CA THR A 160 -5.29 7.65 5.67
C THR A 160 -6.20 8.26 6.74
N ALA A 161 -6.22 9.60 6.83
CA ALA A 161 -7.26 10.25 7.61
C ALA A 161 -8.62 9.74 7.10
N VAL A 162 -9.68 9.83 7.91
CA VAL A 162 -11.06 9.55 7.46
C VAL A 162 -11.86 10.82 7.72
N GLU A 163 -12.44 11.41 6.68
CA GLU A 163 -13.20 12.64 6.76
C GLU A 163 -14.53 12.24 7.38
N ARG A 164 -14.63 12.40 8.70
CA ARG A 164 -15.88 12.19 9.41
C ARG A 164 -16.78 13.39 9.11
N ARG A 165 -17.67 13.22 8.13
CA ARG A 165 -18.79 14.16 7.94
C ARG A 165 -19.87 13.82 8.95
N SER A 166 -19.92 14.57 10.05
CA SER A 166 -21.08 14.59 10.94
C SER A 166 -22.07 15.63 10.42
N PHE A 167 -23.27 15.20 10.09
CA PHE A 167 -24.38 16.12 9.87
C PHE A 167 -25.26 16.11 11.11
N MET A 168 -25.51 17.30 11.67
CA MET A 168 -26.52 17.45 12.70
C MET A 168 -27.88 17.42 12.01
N TRP A 169 -28.53 16.26 12.04
CA TRP A 169 -29.90 16.15 11.56
C TRP A 169 -30.86 16.55 12.67
N ASN A 170 -31.42 17.75 12.57
CA ASN A 170 -32.54 18.17 13.44
C ASN A 170 -33.81 17.45 12.97
N ILE A 171 -34.12 16.29 13.57
CA ILE A 171 -35.44 15.67 13.41
C ILE A 171 -36.44 16.56 14.15
N LYS A 172 -37.19 17.36 13.41
CA LYS A 172 -38.42 17.97 13.94
C LYS A 172 -39.40 16.83 14.22
N GLN A 173 -40.14 16.91 15.32
CA GLN A 173 -41.13 15.90 15.70
C GLN A 173 -40.55 14.53 16.10
N PHE A 174 -39.36 14.48 16.71
CA PHE A 174 -38.82 13.25 17.32
C PHE A 174 -39.84 12.57 18.28
N SER A 175 -40.68 13.37 18.93
CA SER A 175 -41.75 12.93 19.84
C SER A 175 -42.91 12.17 19.18
N HIS A 176 -42.97 12.11 17.84
CA HIS A 176 -44.00 11.38 17.10
C HIS A 176 -43.56 9.98 16.68
N PHE A 177 -42.30 9.61 16.92
CA PHE A 177 -41.88 8.22 16.77
C PHE A 177 -42.47 7.40 17.91
N GLN A 178 -43.43 6.53 17.58
CA GLN A 178 -43.85 5.49 18.50
C GLN A 178 -42.69 4.52 18.69
N GLU A 179 -42.42 4.16 19.94
CA GLU A 179 -41.53 3.06 20.28
C GLU A 179 -42.08 1.77 19.66
N SER A 180 -41.48 1.31 18.56
CA SER A 180 -41.60 -0.09 18.19
C SER A 180 -40.64 -0.86 19.09
N ILE A 181 -41.18 -1.45 20.15
CA ILE A 181 -40.47 -2.44 20.96
C ILE A 181 -40.15 -3.60 20.02
N CYS A 182 -38.88 -3.77 19.67
CA CYS A 182 -38.40 -5.04 19.15
C CYS A 182 -38.45 -6.03 20.32
N GLU A 183 -39.52 -6.80 20.43
CA GLU A 183 -39.56 -7.94 21.34
C GLU A 183 -38.44 -8.91 20.94
N ILE A 184 -37.41 -9.00 21.78
CA ILE A 184 -36.43 -10.08 21.72
C ILE A 184 -37.17 -11.33 22.21
N PRO A 185 -37.35 -12.39 21.39
CA PRO A 185 -37.95 -13.62 21.87
C PRO A 185 -37.09 -14.15 23.03
N GLN A 186 -37.67 -14.27 24.22
CA GLN A 186 -36.99 -14.87 25.37
C GLN A 186 -36.70 -16.34 25.04
N LEU A 187 -35.43 -16.72 25.09
CA LEU A 187 -35.01 -18.12 25.02
C LEU A 187 -35.58 -18.86 26.23
N GLN A 188 -36.57 -19.74 25.99
CA GLN A 188 -37.03 -20.67 27.00
C GLN A 188 -35.88 -21.63 27.36
N GLN A 189 -35.52 -21.67 28.65
CA GLN A 189 -34.61 -22.68 29.18
C GLN A 189 -35.26 -24.06 29.03
N ILE A 190 -34.62 -24.92 28.25
CA ILE A 190 -34.94 -26.34 28.18
C ILE A 190 -34.37 -26.99 29.44
N ASN A 191 -35.25 -27.42 30.35
CA ASN A 191 -34.84 -28.27 31.47
C ASN A 191 -34.55 -29.69 30.95
N PRO A 192 -33.40 -30.30 31.29
CA PRO A 192 -33.14 -31.69 30.95
C PRO A 192 -33.98 -32.64 31.82
N LEU A 193 -34.44 -33.72 31.20
CA LEU A 193 -35.05 -34.90 31.83
C LEU A 193 -34.02 -35.70 32.62
#